data_AF-A0A9P5NNW6-F1
#
_entry.id   AF-A0A9P5NNW6-F1
#
_cell.length_a   1.000
_cell.length_b   1.000
_cell.length_c   1.000
_cell.angle_alpha   90.00
_cell.angle_beta   90.00
_cell.angle_gamma   90.00
#
_symmetry.space_group_name_H-M   'P 1'
#
loop_
_entity.id
_entity.type
_entity.pdbx_description
1 polymer ?
#
loop_
_entity_poly.entity_id
_entity_poly.type
_entity_poly.pdbx_seq_one_letter_code
_entity_poly.pdbx_strand_id
1 'polypeptide(L)'
;MDAAYDTGRVGQVLERLAQERIDNPYAMLHLSEMMNEPNWATKYEPLHCGVPAAWRLIQQGPGGIEDRSNKEEVVVAIQGIVAKKDLPPFEEKVSMNSTHAQFLRQSVTLVGFHTPTFAKAVTNALELHAFLGRSVSHNNLEQCSIAPSAQEYPFSPNVDLKGYLAAAVGRTLAHIEDNIVQYYEMTTNYAGDTKFTCAKPIKVQVGDIVEVQVSIILVPL
;
A
#
# COMPACT_ATOMS: atom_id res chain seq x y z
N MET A 1 17.92 -5.12 11.89
CA MET A 1 17.69 -6.26 12.79
C MET A 1 19.04 -6.70 13.33
N ASP A 2 19.11 -7.02 14.61
CA ASP A 2 20.34 -7.47 15.24
C ASP A 2 20.60 -8.97 15.00
N ALA A 3 21.78 -9.43 15.41
CA ALA A 3 22.18 -10.84 15.28
C ALA A 3 21.42 -11.79 16.22
N ALA A 4 20.65 -11.26 17.19
CA ALA A 4 19.88 -12.04 18.16
C ALA A 4 18.42 -12.27 17.71
N TYR A 5 18.01 -11.68 16.58
CA TYR A 5 16.67 -11.83 16.04
C TYR A 5 16.44 -13.27 15.51
N ASP A 6 15.54 -14.01 16.16
CA ASP A 6 15.20 -15.39 15.78
C ASP A 6 14.34 -15.42 14.51
N THR A 7 15.02 -15.39 13.36
CA THR A 7 14.38 -15.41 12.04
C THR A 7 13.56 -16.67 11.80
N GLY A 8 13.94 -17.80 12.41
CA GLY A 8 13.25 -19.08 12.23
C GLY A 8 11.88 -19.09 12.90
N ARG A 9 11.82 -18.73 14.18
CA ARG A 9 10.57 -18.65 14.93
C ARG A 9 9.65 -17.56 14.38
N VAL A 10 10.18 -16.39 14.06
CA VAL A 10 9.36 -15.29 13.51
C VAL A 10 8.83 -15.65 12.13
N GLY A 11 9.62 -16.31 11.28
CA GLY A 11 9.14 -16.81 9.99
C GLY A 11 7.95 -17.76 10.13
N GLN A 12 7.98 -18.67 11.10
CA GLN A 12 6.84 -19.56 11.40
C GLN A 12 5.59 -18.79 11.84
N VAL A 13 5.75 -17.78 12.69
CA VAL A 13 4.63 -16.91 13.13
C VAL A 13 4.05 -16.14 11.94
N LEU A 14 4.91 -15.58 11.09
CA LEU A 14 4.50 -14.88 9.87
C LEU A 14 3.70 -15.79 8.94
N GLU A 15 4.21 -16.99 8.66
CA GLU A 15 3.52 -17.95 7.79
C GLU A 15 2.15 -18.32 8.35
N ARG A 16 2.06 -18.61 9.65
CA ARG A 16 0.78 -18.89 10.30
C ARG A 16 -0.22 -17.74 10.14
N LEU A 17 0.20 -16.50 10.43
CA LEU A 17 -0.66 -15.33 10.30
C LEU A 17 -1.12 -15.09 8.86
N ALA A 18 -0.25 -15.35 7.89
CA ALA A 18 -0.61 -15.24 6.47
C ALA A 18 -1.63 -16.32 6.06
N GLN A 19 -1.47 -17.56 6.52
CA GLN A 19 -2.46 -18.63 6.29
C GLN A 19 -3.80 -18.32 6.96
N GLU A 20 -3.78 -17.89 8.23
CA GLU A 20 -5.00 -17.45 8.94
C GLU A 20 -5.73 -16.31 8.20
N ARG A 21 -4.98 -15.43 7.52
CA ARG A 21 -5.57 -14.40 6.66
C ARG A 21 -6.21 -15.00 5.41
N ILE A 22 -5.50 -15.89 4.71
CA ILE A 22 -5.97 -16.54 3.48
C ILE A 22 -7.25 -17.35 3.74
N ASP A 23 -7.29 -18.08 4.85
CA ASP A 23 -8.42 -18.92 5.23
C ASP A 23 -9.64 -18.13 5.72
N ASN A 24 -9.48 -16.84 6.03
CA ASN A 24 -10.57 -16.00 6.52
C ASN A 24 -11.41 -15.44 5.35
N PRO A 25 -12.69 -15.85 5.21
CA PRO A 25 -13.53 -15.42 4.09
C PRO A 25 -13.90 -13.92 4.12
N TYR A 26 -13.68 -13.26 5.25
CA TYR A 26 -13.92 -11.82 5.42
C TYR A 26 -12.64 -10.98 5.31
N ALA A 27 -11.48 -11.62 5.13
CA ALA A 27 -10.23 -10.92 4.92
C ALA A 27 -10.16 -10.31 3.52
N MET A 28 -9.36 -9.25 3.37
CA MET A 28 -8.99 -8.76 2.05
C MET A 28 -8.18 -9.80 1.29
N LEU A 29 -8.27 -9.75 -0.05
CA LEU A 29 -7.50 -10.61 -0.94
C LEU A 29 -6.01 -10.56 -0.59
N HIS A 30 -5.44 -11.68 -0.21
CA HIS A 30 -4.01 -11.77 0.03
C HIS A 30 -3.25 -11.86 -1.30
N LEU A 31 -2.17 -11.10 -1.46
CA LEU A 31 -1.44 -11.01 -2.74
C LEU A 31 -0.93 -12.37 -3.22
N SER A 32 -0.60 -13.30 -2.33
CA SER A 32 -0.17 -14.65 -2.70
C SER A 32 -1.23 -15.44 -3.47
N GLU A 33 -2.51 -15.12 -3.28
CA GLU A 33 -3.64 -15.86 -3.87
C GLU A 33 -4.18 -15.20 -5.15
N MET A 34 -3.77 -13.97 -5.42
CA MET A 34 -4.26 -13.16 -6.54
C MET A 34 -4.12 -13.85 -7.91
N MET A 35 -3.09 -14.67 -8.10
CA MET A 35 -2.71 -15.28 -9.40
C MET A 35 -2.83 -16.81 -9.40
N ASN A 36 -3.63 -17.36 -8.51
CA ASN A 36 -3.79 -18.82 -8.41
C ASN A 36 -4.47 -19.45 -9.62
N GLU A 37 -5.23 -18.67 -10.37
CA GLU A 37 -5.97 -19.17 -11.52
C GLU A 37 -5.24 -18.88 -12.84
N PRO A 38 -5.25 -19.81 -13.82
CA PRO A 38 -4.58 -19.62 -15.11
C PRO A 38 -5.01 -18.36 -15.87
N ASN A 39 -6.26 -17.90 -15.66
CA ASN A 39 -6.83 -16.74 -16.34
C ASN A 39 -6.96 -15.53 -15.40
N TRP A 40 -6.14 -15.43 -14.35
CA TRP A 40 -6.22 -14.33 -13.38
C TRP A 40 -6.22 -12.96 -14.05
N ALA A 41 -5.44 -12.79 -15.13
CA ALA A 41 -5.28 -11.51 -15.83
C ALA A 41 -6.58 -11.01 -16.49
N THR A 42 -7.57 -11.86 -16.75
CA THR A 42 -8.86 -11.42 -17.30
C THR A 42 -9.79 -10.85 -16.23
N LYS A 43 -9.46 -11.03 -14.95
CA LYS A 43 -10.25 -10.51 -13.82
C LYS A 43 -9.92 -9.06 -13.49
N TYR A 44 -8.75 -8.59 -13.92
CA TYR A 44 -8.26 -7.27 -13.59
C TYR A 44 -8.00 -6.46 -14.85
N GLU A 45 -8.23 -5.17 -14.77
CA GLU A 45 -7.91 -4.24 -15.85
C GLU A 45 -7.30 -2.96 -15.27
N PRO A 46 -6.30 -2.35 -15.92
CA PRO A 46 -5.89 -0.99 -15.60
C PRO A 46 -6.95 -0.02 -16.12
N LEU A 47 -7.56 0.76 -15.25
CA LEU A 47 -8.47 1.84 -15.61
C LEU A 47 -7.74 3.17 -15.54
N HIS A 48 -7.76 3.91 -16.64
CA HIS A 48 -7.35 5.30 -16.66
C HIS A 48 -8.44 6.15 -15.99
N CYS A 49 -8.15 6.68 -14.81
CA CYS A 49 -9.11 7.43 -14.01
C CYS A 49 -8.43 8.44 -13.07
N GLY A 50 -9.25 9.27 -12.43
CA GLY A 50 -8.82 10.20 -11.39
C GLY A 50 -8.32 11.54 -11.92
N VAL A 51 -8.08 12.45 -10.97
CA VAL A 51 -7.39 13.73 -11.19
C VAL A 51 -6.39 13.86 -10.04
N PRO A 52 -5.06 13.76 -10.26
CA PRO A 52 -4.40 13.55 -11.55
C PRO A 52 -4.80 12.23 -12.23
N ALA A 53 -4.73 12.25 -13.56
CA ALA A 53 -4.90 11.06 -14.38
C ALA A 53 -3.89 9.99 -13.96
N ALA A 54 -4.39 8.83 -13.56
CA ALA A 54 -3.60 7.69 -13.14
C ALA A 54 -4.22 6.39 -13.66
N TRP A 55 -3.40 5.33 -13.73
CA TRP A 55 -3.89 4.02 -14.12
C TRP A 55 -4.04 3.15 -12.87
N ARG A 56 -5.27 2.95 -12.40
CA ARG A 56 -5.55 2.13 -11.21
C ARG A 56 -5.90 0.71 -11.61
N LEU A 57 -5.41 -0.27 -10.87
CA LEU A 57 -5.86 -1.65 -11.04
C LEU A 57 -7.26 -1.82 -10.45
N ILE A 58 -8.19 -2.27 -11.27
CA ILE A 58 -9.59 -2.48 -10.88
C ILE A 58 -10.06 -3.89 -11.23
N GLN A 59 -11.17 -4.31 -10.60
CA GLN A 59 -11.87 -5.56 -10.87
C GLN A 59 -13.38 -5.33 -10.98
N GLN A 60 -14.10 -6.33 -11.49
CA GLN A 60 -15.57 -6.31 -11.45
C GLN A 60 -16.04 -6.48 -10.00
N GLY A 61 -16.89 -5.56 -9.55
CA GLY A 61 -17.58 -5.64 -8.27
C GLY A 61 -18.62 -6.78 -8.25
N PRO A 62 -19.19 -7.09 -7.08
CA PRO A 62 -20.08 -8.23 -6.87
C PRO A 62 -21.44 -8.16 -7.63
N GLY A 63 -21.71 -7.07 -8.37
CA GLY A 63 -22.94 -6.88 -9.17
C GLY A 63 -22.96 -7.59 -10.53
N GLY A 64 -21.88 -8.26 -10.92
CA GLY A 64 -21.83 -9.05 -12.16
C GLY A 64 -21.72 -8.22 -13.46
N ILE A 65 -21.65 -8.93 -14.59
CA ILE A 65 -21.25 -8.42 -15.92
C ILE A 65 -22.25 -7.39 -16.49
N GLU A 66 -23.49 -7.35 -16.00
CA GLU A 66 -24.56 -6.47 -16.51
C GLU A 66 -24.39 -5.01 -16.06
N ASP A 67 -23.73 -4.76 -14.93
CA ASP A 67 -23.48 -3.42 -14.42
C ASP A 67 -22.03 -3.00 -14.66
N ARG A 68 -21.74 -2.51 -15.87
CA ARG A 68 -20.42 -1.98 -16.25
C ARG A 68 -19.95 -0.80 -15.38
N SER A 69 -20.82 -0.23 -14.55
CA SER A 69 -20.48 0.83 -13.60
C SER A 69 -19.93 0.31 -12.27
N ASN A 70 -20.11 -0.98 -11.97
CA ASN A 70 -19.68 -1.58 -10.71
C ASN A 70 -18.24 -2.10 -10.80
N LYS A 71 -17.29 -1.19 -11.01
CA LYS A 71 -15.86 -1.49 -10.99
C LYS A 71 -15.28 -0.99 -9.68
N GLU A 72 -14.49 -1.82 -9.02
CA GLU A 72 -13.90 -1.51 -7.71
C GLU A 72 -12.38 -1.53 -7.81
N GLU A 73 -11.72 -0.65 -7.04
CA GLU A 73 -10.25 -0.63 -6.94
C GLU A 73 -9.75 -1.89 -6.22
N VAL A 74 -8.74 -2.54 -6.80
CA VAL A 74 -8.15 -3.73 -6.21
C VAL A 74 -7.27 -3.31 -5.03
N VAL A 75 -7.62 -3.79 -3.85
CA VAL A 75 -6.82 -3.65 -2.64
C VAL A 75 -6.36 -5.04 -2.20
N VAL A 76 -5.05 -5.21 -2.07
CA VAL A 76 -4.43 -6.47 -1.65
C VAL A 76 -3.77 -6.33 -0.29
N ALA A 77 -3.82 -7.40 0.49
CA ALA A 77 -3.11 -7.52 1.76
C ALA A 77 -1.80 -8.30 1.57
N ILE A 78 -0.76 -7.88 2.30
CA ILE A 78 0.54 -8.56 2.38
C ILE A 78 0.99 -8.56 3.84
N GLN A 79 1.22 -9.73 4.44
CA GLN A 79 1.94 -9.78 5.70
C GLN A 79 3.45 -9.87 5.48
N GLY A 80 4.21 -9.17 6.30
CA GLY A 80 5.67 -9.26 6.29
C GLY A 80 6.30 -8.64 7.53
N ILE A 81 7.60 -8.86 7.69
CA ILE A 81 8.36 -8.32 8.82
C ILE A 81 9.06 -7.04 8.37
N VAL A 82 8.92 -5.97 9.12
CA VAL A 82 9.53 -4.67 8.78
C VAL A 82 11.04 -4.75 8.93
N ALA A 83 11.78 -4.70 7.82
CA ALA A 83 13.24 -4.64 7.81
C ALA A 83 13.79 -3.22 7.78
N LYS A 84 13.07 -2.31 7.12
CA LYS A 84 13.37 -0.88 7.07
C LYS A 84 12.05 -0.11 7.03
N LYS A 85 12.05 1.10 7.56
CA LYS A 85 10.91 2.01 7.49
C LYS A 85 11.39 3.44 7.26
N ASP A 86 10.58 4.18 6.52
CA ASP A 86 10.64 5.63 6.35
C ASP A 86 9.22 6.12 6.59
N LEU A 87 8.89 6.38 7.86
CA LEU A 87 7.54 6.66 8.31
C LEU A 87 7.55 7.92 9.18
N PRO A 88 6.44 8.67 9.24
CA PRO A 88 6.37 9.90 10.02
C PRO A 88 6.53 9.68 11.55
N PRO A 89 6.71 10.75 12.34
CA PRO A 89 6.63 12.17 11.96
C PRO A 89 7.78 12.62 11.06
N PHE A 90 7.48 13.49 10.11
CA PHE A 90 8.48 14.13 9.28
C PHE A 90 9.15 15.26 10.06
N GLU A 91 10.48 15.21 10.18
CA GLU A 91 11.23 16.14 11.02
C GLU A 91 12.17 17.07 10.25
N GLU A 92 12.44 16.75 8.99
CA GLU A 92 13.38 17.48 8.14
C GLU A 92 12.73 18.71 7.52
N LYS A 93 13.45 19.84 7.47
CA LYS A 93 12.90 21.06 6.89
C LYS A 93 12.97 20.98 5.36
N VAL A 94 11.83 21.08 4.70
CA VAL A 94 11.76 21.17 3.24
C VAL A 94 11.68 22.63 2.83
N SER A 95 12.59 23.06 1.94
CA SER A 95 12.52 24.40 1.37
C SER A 95 11.27 24.54 0.50
N MET A 96 10.59 25.69 0.56
CA MET A 96 9.40 26.00 -0.24
C MET A 96 9.62 25.86 -1.75
N ASN A 97 10.86 26.03 -2.23
CA ASN A 97 11.22 25.90 -3.64
C ASN A 97 11.94 24.59 -3.95
N SER A 98 11.91 23.61 -3.04
CA SER A 98 12.61 22.35 -3.23
C SER A 98 11.91 21.50 -4.28
N THR A 99 12.61 21.21 -5.37
CA THR A 99 12.20 20.16 -6.33
C THR A 99 12.21 18.77 -5.69
N HIS A 100 12.85 18.60 -4.53
CA HIS A 100 12.87 17.33 -3.82
C HIS A 100 11.57 17.01 -3.07
N ALA A 101 10.72 18.01 -2.82
CA ALA A 101 9.47 17.84 -2.08
C ALA A 101 8.51 16.84 -2.77
N GLN A 102 8.50 16.82 -4.11
CA GLN A 102 7.68 15.90 -4.91
C GLN A 102 8.13 14.43 -4.82
N PHE A 103 9.34 14.17 -4.32
CA PHE A 103 9.89 12.82 -4.17
C PHE A 103 9.80 12.31 -2.72
N LEU A 104 9.21 13.10 -1.82
CA LEU A 104 8.95 12.66 -0.45
C LEU A 104 7.93 11.52 -0.47
N ARG A 105 8.23 10.48 0.31
CA ARG A 105 7.42 9.27 0.36
C ARG A 105 7.47 8.66 1.74
N GLN A 106 6.45 7.88 2.06
CA GLN A 106 6.42 7.01 3.22
C GLN A 106 6.59 5.58 2.70
N SER A 107 7.42 4.77 3.36
CA SER A 107 7.66 3.40 2.90
C SER A 107 8.03 2.46 4.03
N VAL A 108 7.72 1.17 3.83
CA VAL A 108 8.23 0.06 4.62
C VAL A 108 8.87 -0.95 3.68
N THR A 109 9.97 -1.55 4.11
CA THR A 109 10.58 -2.70 3.43
C THR A 109 10.23 -3.93 4.24
N LEU A 110 9.53 -4.87 3.61
CA LEU A 110 9.13 -6.13 4.23
C LEU A 110 10.06 -7.27 3.86
N VAL A 111 10.26 -8.20 4.79
CA VAL A 111 10.95 -9.48 4.54
C VAL A 111 10.09 -10.65 5.03
N GLY A 112 10.21 -11.78 4.34
CA GLY A 112 9.44 -12.99 4.64
C GLY A 112 10.17 -14.09 5.38
N PHE A 113 11.51 -14.06 5.49
CA PHE A 113 12.31 -15.16 6.07
C PHE A 113 11.97 -16.56 5.56
N HIS A 114 12.03 -16.74 4.24
CA HIS A 114 11.83 -18.02 3.56
C HIS A 114 10.43 -18.63 3.73
N THR A 115 9.42 -17.83 4.09
CA THR A 115 8.03 -18.28 4.14
C THR A 115 7.48 -18.47 2.72
N PRO A 116 6.84 -19.61 2.42
CA PRO A 116 6.31 -19.89 1.09
C PRO A 116 5.25 -18.87 0.66
N THR A 117 4.42 -18.40 1.59
CA THR A 117 3.36 -17.43 1.28
C THR A 117 3.93 -16.07 0.90
N PHE A 118 4.97 -15.59 1.60
CA PHE A 118 5.64 -14.34 1.22
C PHE A 118 6.38 -14.47 -0.12
N ALA A 119 7.07 -15.60 -0.34
CA ALA A 119 7.76 -15.84 -1.60
C ALA A 119 6.78 -15.80 -2.80
N LYS A 120 5.61 -16.42 -2.63
CA LYS A 120 4.53 -16.38 -3.63
C LYS A 120 3.98 -14.96 -3.84
N ALA A 121 3.80 -14.19 -2.76
CA ALA A 121 3.39 -12.79 -2.87
C ALA A 121 4.41 -11.93 -3.64
N VAL A 122 5.71 -12.16 -3.46
CA VAL A 122 6.78 -11.48 -4.23
C VAL A 122 6.71 -11.87 -5.72
N THR A 123 6.55 -13.16 -6.03
CA THR A 123 6.38 -13.62 -7.42
C THR A 123 5.16 -12.97 -8.07
N ASN A 124 4.02 -12.94 -7.37
CA ASN A 124 2.79 -12.33 -7.88
C ASN A 124 2.96 -10.81 -8.06
N ALA A 125 3.69 -10.11 -7.18
CA ALA A 125 4.00 -8.70 -7.35
C ALA A 125 4.78 -8.44 -8.66
N LEU A 126 5.76 -9.29 -8.98
CA LEU A 126 6.55 -9.20 -10.20
C LEU A 126 5.72 -9.50 -11.46
N GLU A 127 4.87 -10.52 -11.40
CA GLU A 127 3.93 -10.83 -12.49
C GLU A 127 2.95 -9.68 -12.73
N LEU A 128 2.47 -9.04 -11.66
CA LEU A 128 1.55 -7.92 -11.75
C LEU A 128 2.22 -6.69 -12.36
N HIS A 129 3.45 -6.39 -11.93
CA HIS A 129 4.26 -5.35 -12.56
C HIS A 129 4.43 -5.61 -14.06
N ALA A 130 4.74 -6.85 -14.43
CA ALA A 130 4.89 -7.23 -15.84
C ALA A 130 3.56 -7.13 -16.62
N PHE A 131 2.43 -7.48 -16.01
CA PHE A 131 1.09 -7.30 -16.59
C PHE A 131 0.78 -5.83 -16.83
N LEU A 132 0.93 -4.97 -15.82
CA LEU A 132 0.66 -3.55 -15.92
C LEU A 132 1.54 -2.87 -16.99
N GLY A 133 2.83 -3.21 -17.02
CA GLY A 133 3.78 -2.68 -18.00
C GLY A 133 3.48 -3.09 -19.45
N ARG A 134 2.74 -4.18 -19.67
CA ARG A 134 2.25 -4.57 -21.02
C ARG A 134 0.94 -3.89 -21.37
N SER A 135 0.07 -3.69 -20.38
CA SER A 135 -1.28 -3.16 -20.59
C SER A 135 -1.31 -1.65 -20.84
N VAL A 136 -0.33 -0.91 -20.32
CA VAL A 136 -0.21 0.54 -20.52
C VAL A 136 1.04 0.84 -21.34
N SER A 137 0.88 1.37 -22.55
CA SER A 137 2.04 1.76 -23.37
C SER A 137 2.78 2.94 -22.71
N HIS A 138 4.11 2.97 -22.79
CA HIS A 138 4.92 4.05 -22.22
C HIS A 138 4.52 5.44 -22.72
N ASN A 139 3.98 5.53 -23.94
CA ASN A 139 3.52 6.78 -24.54
C ASN A 139 2.17 7.27 -23.98
N ASN A 140 1.47 6.45 -23.19
CA ASN A 140 0.18 6.79 -22.58
C ASN A 140 0.30 7.20 -21.12
N LEU A 141 1.52 7.30 -20.58
CA LEU A 141 1.76 7.79 -19.23
C LEU A 141 1.99 9.30 -19.29
N GLU A 142 1.07 10.07 -18.71
CA GLU A 142 1.18 11.53 -18.61
C GLU A 142 1.75 11.95 -17.25
N GLN A 143 2.73 12.87 -17.26
CA GLN A 143 3.33 13.40 -16.04
C GLN A 143 2.25 13.83 -15.03
N CYS A 144 2.34 13.33 -13.79
CA CYS A 144 1.41 13.72 -12.74
C CYS A 144 1.44 15.24 -12.56
N SER A 145 0.27 15.86 -12.67
CA SER A 145 0.06 17.29 -12.47
C SER A 145 -0.91 17.51 -11.30
N ILE A 146 -0.85 18.67 -10.66
CA ILE A 146 -1.87 18.98 -9.65
C ILE A 146 -3.22 19.08 -10.34
N ALA A 147 -4.18 18.33 -9.80
CA ALA A 147 -5.58 18.53 -10.06
C ALA A 147 -6.06 19.85 -9.42
N PRO A 148 -6.41 20.90 -10.18
CA PRO A 148 -6.86 22.17 -9.61
C PRO A 148 -8.15 22.02 -8.78
N SER A 149 -8.88 20.93 -8.98
CA SER A 149 -10.14 20.61 -8.33
C SER A 149 -10.03 19.57 -7.22
N ALA A 150 -8.83 19.07 -6.90
CA ALA A 150 -8.71 18.09 -5.83
C ALA A 150 -8.92 18.75 -4.46
N GLN A 151 -9.64 18.05 -3.59
CA GLN A 151 -9.82 18.47 -2.21
C GLN A 151 -8.52 18.26 -1.44
N GLU A 152 -7.96 19.35 -0.90
CA GLU A 152 -6.80 19.27 -0.01
C GLU A 152 -7.22 18.84 1.39
N TYR A 153 -6.41 17.95 1.98
CA TYR A 153 -6.55 17.48 3.35
C TYR A 153 -5.39 18.02 4.19
N PRO A 154 -5.64 18.49 5.43
CA PRO A 154 -4.57 18.92 6.31
C PRO A 154 -3.70 17.74 6.76
N PHE A 155 -2.40 17.99 6.96
CA PHE A 155 -1.53 17.00 7.58
C PHE A 155 -1.91 16.79 9.05
N SER A 156 -1.93 15.53 9.48
CA SER A 156 -2.06 15.20 10.90
C SER A 156 -0.80 15.64 11.67
N PRO A 157 -0.90 16.06 12.95
CA PRO A 157 0.26 16.29 13.81
C PRO A 157 1.16 15.06 13.99
N ASN A 158 0.63 13.86 13.75
CA ASN A 158 1.42 12.62 13.77
C ASN A 158 2.28 12.45 12.50
N VAL A 159 2.00 13.24 11.45
CA VAL A 159 2.70 13.21 10.16
C VAL A 159 3.60 14.44 10.01
N ASP A 160 3.08 15.64 10.26
CA ASP A 160 3.80 16.90 10.13
C ASP A 160 3.74 17.71 11.43
N LEU A 161 4.56 17.33 12.40
CA LEU A 161 4.56 17.98 13.72
C LEU A 161 5.01 19.45 13.66
N LYS A 162 5.90 19.79 12.71
CA LYS A 162 6.54 21.11 12.60
C LYS A 162 5.93 22.00 11.50
N GLY A 163 4.96 21.51 10.73
CA GLY A 163 4.36 22.25 9.62
C GLY A 163 5.24 22.35 8.37
N TYR A 164 6.26 21.51 8.25
CA TYR A 164 7.22 21.56 7.15
C TYR A 164 6.65 21.03 5.84
N LEU A 165 5.83 19.97 5.92
CA LEU A 165 5.12 19.46 4.73
C LEU A 165 4.04 20.44 4.31
N ALA A 166 3.28 20.98 5.27
CA ALA A 166 2.28 22.02 5.02
C ALA A 166 2.89 23.25 4.33
N ALA A 167 4.08 23.67 4.75
CA ALA A 167 4.80 24.77 4.10
C ALA A 167 5.33 24.41 2.70
N ALA A 168 5.64 23.14 2.44
CA ALA A 168 6.21 22.66 1.19
C ALA A 168 5.17 22.41 0.07
N VAL A 169 3.89 22.21 0.42
CA VAL A 169 2.79 22.07 -0.56
C VAL A 169 2.83 23.22 -1.58
N GLY A 170 3.04 24.45 -1.08
CA GLY A 170 3.29 25.62 -1.92
C GLY A 170 2.18 25.87 -2.94
N ARG A 171 2.55 25.88 -4.23
CA ARG A 171 1.61 26.01 -5.37
C ARG A 171 1.66 24.83 -6.34
N THR A 172 2.61 23.92 -6.14
CA THR A 172 2.98 22.89 -7.12
C THR A 172 2.74 21.46 -6.64
N LEU A 173 2.35 21.29 -5.38
CA LEU A 173 1.97 20.01 -4.79
C LEU A 173 0.59 20.13 -4.13
N ALA A 174 -0.04 19.00 -3.86
CA ALA A 174 -1.29 18.91 -3.11
C ALA A 174 -1.21 17.70 -2.18
N HIS A 175 -1.80 17.81 -0.99
CA HIS A 175 -1.99 16.68 -0.09
C HIS A 175 -3.47 16.29 -0.14
N ILE A 176 -3.76 15.19 -0.84
CA ILE A 176 -5.12 14.73 -1.15
C ILE A 176 -5.42 13.41 -0.43
N GLU A 177 -6.62 12.86 -0.61
CA GLU A 177 -7.04 11.58 -0.01
C GLU A 177 -6.03 10.45 -0.27
N ASP A 178 -5.50 10.35 -1.51
CA ASP A 178 -4.51 9.34 -1.90
C ASP A 178 -3.18 9.42 -1.11
N ASN A 179 -2.88 10.56 -0.48
CA ASN A 179 -1.66 10.74 0.31
C ASN A 179 -1.84 10.33 1.78
N ILE A 180 -3.07 9.99 2.19
CA ILE A 180 -3.39 9.65 3.57
C ILE A 180 -3.09 8.17 3.82
N VAL A 181 -2.09 7.90 4.67
CA VAL A 181 -1.80 6.56 5.17
C VAL A 181 -2.45 6.35 6.53
N GLN A 182 -3.22 5.27 6.66
CA GLN A 182 -3.85 4.89 7.92
C GLN A 182 -3.02 3.82 8.63
N TYR A 183 -2.92 3.93 9.95
CA TYR A 183 -2.15 3.01 10.80
C TYR A 183 -3.08 2.41 11.84
N TYR A 184 -3.00 1.10 12.02
CA TYR A 184 -3.82 0.37 12.97
C TYR A 184 -2.97 -0.57 13.82
N GLU A 185 -3.36 -0.71 15.08
CA GLU A 185 -2.85 -1.73 15.98
C GLU A 185 -3.95 -2.77 16.19
N MET A 186 -3.62 -4.02 15.93
CA MET A 186 -4.51 -5.16 16.19
C MET A 186 -4.31 -5.63 17.63
N THR A 187 -5.38 -5.66 18.40
CA THR A 187 -5.41 -6.27 19.73
C THR A 187 -6.34 -7.47 19.72
N THR A 188 -5.88 -8.60 20.25
CA THR A 188 -6.70 -9.81 20.41
C THR A 188 -7.07 -9.96 21.88
N ASN A 189 -8.36 -10.09 22.18
CA ASN A 189 -8.83 -10.31 23.55
C ASN A 189 -8.64 -11.80 23.97
N TYR A 190 -8.93 -12.13 25.24
CA TYR A 190 -8.84 -13.51 25.73
C TYR A 190 -9.84 -14.49 25.07
N ALA A 191 -10.90 -13.98 24.45
CA ALA A 191 -11.89 -14.78 23.72
C ALA A 191 -11.47 -15.05 22.26
N GLY A 192 -10.39 -14.43 21.78
CA GLY A 192 -9.92 -14.53 20.39
C GLY A 192 -10.46 -13.45 19.45
N ASP A 193 -11.30 -12.52 19.93
CA ASP A 193 -11.80 -11.44 19.11
C ASP A 193 -10.70 -10.42 18.83
N THR A 194 -10.59 -10.03 17.56
CA THR A 194 -9.63 -9.02 17.10
C THR A 194 -10.31 -7.67 17.00
N LYS A 195 -9.60 -6.63 17.45
CA LYS A 195 -9.99 -5.23 17.31
C LYS A 195 -8.86 -4.43 16.73
N PHE A 196 -9.17 -3.57 15.76
CA PHE A 196 -8.24 -2.60 15.20
C PHE A 196 -8.50 -1.24 15.83
N THR A 197 -7.43 -0.58 16.26
CA THR A 197 -7.50 0.80 16.80
C THR A 197 -6.47 1.67 16.09
N CYS A 198 -6.82 2.94 15.84
CA CYS A 198 -5.91 3.86 15.16
C CYS A 198 -4.60 3.99 15.95
N ALA A 199 -3.49 3.81 15.25
CA ALA A 199 -2.15 3.90 15.77
C ALA A 199 -1.41 5.12 15.21
N LYS A 200 -0.31 5.50 15.86
CA LYS A 200 0.63 6.49 15.31
C LYS A 200 1.66 5.79 14.43
N PRO A 201 2.15 6.41 13.34
CA PRO A 201 3.16 5.79 12.48
C PRO A 201 4.44 5.38 13.25
N ILE A 202 4.82 6.18 14.25
CA ILE A 202 5.97 5.92 15.13
C ILE A 202 5.88 4.60 15.90
N LYS A 203 4.69 4.01 16.06
CA LYS A 203 4.54 2.71 16.72
C LYS A 203 5.12 1.56 15.90
N VAL A 204 5.18 1.68 14.57
CA VAL A 204 5.75 0.64 13.70
C VAL A 204 7.27 0.66 13.84
N GLN A 205 7.86 -0.49 14.18
CA GLN A 205 9.29 -0.68 14.40
C GLN A 205 9.88 -1.75 13.48
N VAL A 206 11.21 -1.70 13.31
CA VAL A 206 11.94 -2.76 12.61
C VAL A 206 11.85 -4.03 13.44
N GLY A 207 11.44 -5.13 12.81
CA GLY A 207 11.19 -6.43 13.45
C GLY A 207 9.72 -6.71 13.74
N ASP A 208 8.82 -5.73 13.59
CA ASP A 208 7.38 -5.96 13.72
C ASP A 208 6.85 -6.78 12.54
N ILE A 209 5.93 -7.70 12.82
CA ILE A 209 5.09 -8.31 11.79
C ILE A 209 3.93 -7.35 11.54
N VAL A 210 3.75 -6.95 10.28
CA VAL A 210 2.67 -6.05 9.87
C VAL A 210 1.88 -6.67 8.72
N GLU A 211 0.60 -6.31 8.63
CA GLU A 211 -0.17 -6.44 7.40
C GLU A 211 -0.22 -5.07 6.72
N VAL A 212 0.17 -5.02 5.45
CA VAL A 212 0.04 -3.82 4.62
C VAL A 212 -1.07 -4.06 3.62
N GLN A 213 -2.04 -3.16 3.59
CA GLN A 213 -3.10 -3.12 2.58
C GLN A 213 -2.77 -2.03 1.58
N VAL A 214 -2.65 -2.40 0.31
CA VAL A 214 -2.23 -1.48 -0.77
C VAL A 214 -3.17 -1.59 -1.95
N SER A 215 -3.47 -0.45 -2.56
CA SER A 215 -3.93 -0.41 -3.93
C SER A 215 -2.75 -0.20 -4.89
N ILE A 216 -2.99 -0.43 -6.17
CA ILE A 216 -1.93 -0.52 -7.17
C ILE A 216 -2.21 0.47 -8.28
N ILE A 217 -1.28 1.40 -8.44
CA ILE A 217 -1.39 2.53 -9.37
C ILE A 217 -0.16 2.54 -10.26
N LEU A 218 -0.37 2.72 -11.56
CA LEU A 218 0.67 3.05 -12.53
C LEU A 218 0.72 4.56 -12.71
N VAL A 219 1.90 5.13 -12.47
CA VAL A 219 2.21 6.54 -12.69
C VAL A 219 3.51 6.65 -13.50
N PRO A 220 3.66 7.66 -14.37
CA PRO A 220 4.97 7.98 -14.94
C PRO A 220 5.90 8.48 -13.83
N LEU A 221 7.13 7.98 -13.85
CA LEU A 221 8.23 8.47 -12.99
C LEU A 221 9.09 9.49 -13.73
#